data_AF-A0A0H5QKL6-F1
#
_entry.id   AF-A0A0H5QKL6-F1
#
_cell.length_a   1.000
_cell.length_b   1.000
_cell.length_c   1.000
_cell.angle_alpha   90.00
_cell.angle_beta   90.00
_cell.angle_gamma   90.00
#
_symmetry.space_group_name_H-M   'P 1'
#
loop_
_entity.id
_entity.type
_entity.pdbx_description
1 polymer ?
#
loop_
_entity_poly.entity_id
_entity_poly.type
_entity_poly.pdbx_seq_one_letter_code
_entity_poly.pdbx_strand_id
1 'polypeptide(L)'
;QFGMHPVGSTVGCDGDPVPLSKKIVGRRPRGKNFKAKDDVRLCQSWIFASEDPIAGSDQKQETFWTRVEEKFNSGVESTAPDFRSWSSLQSRWSCLQATVSKFCGIWQCLQNEEHSGWSPEDYQREALSLFEDTFYNNVSFTSLSSWEALRKSPKWTTYTDLIGKKLSDRKCAGSG
;
A
#
# COMPACT_ATOMS: atom_id res chain seq x y z
N GLN A 1 8.59 -3.28 -14.62
CA GLN A 1 7.63 -2.48 -13.81
C GLN A 1 7.75 -2.91 -12.35
N PHE A 2 8.74 -2.38 -11.63
CA PHE A 2 9.10 -2.83 -10.28
C PHE A 2 8.09 -2.37 -9.23
N GLY A 3 7.81 -3.22 -8.23
CA GLY A 3 6.90 -2.89 -7.11
C GLY A 3 5.39 -3.03 -7.41
N MET A 4 5.03 -3.55 -8.59
CA MET A 4 3.62 -3.72 -9.02
C MET A 4 3.31 -5.16 -9.45
N HIS A 5 3.93 -6.14 -8.80
CA HIS A 5 3.61 -7.55 -9.05
C HIS A 5 2.26 -7.93 -8.43
N PRO A 6 1.45 -8.76 -9.10
CA PRO A 6 0.19 -9.24 -8.54
C PRO A 6 0.46 -10.05 -7.26
N VAL A 7 -0.43 -9.85 -6.29
CA VAL A 7 -0.36 -10.43 -4.94
C VAL A 7 -0.39 -11.95 -5.03
N GLY A 8 0.77 -12.59 -4.87
CA GLY A 8 0.84 -14.01 -4.53
C GLY A 8 0.37 -14.16 -3.09
N SER A 9 -0.76 -14.83 -2.92
CA SER A 9 -1.36 -15.16 -1.62
C SER A 9 -0.30 -15.70 -0.65
N THR A 10 -0.01 -15.01 0.45
CA THR A 10 0.46 -15.63 1.70
C THR A 10 0.50 -14.61 2.85
N VAL A 11 -0.06 -15.08 3.97
CA VAL A 11 -0.07 -14.59 5.36
C VAL A 11 -0.79 -13.27 5.66
N GLY A 12 -1.92 -13.41 6.35
CA GLY A 12 -2.68 -12.30 6.95
C GLY A 12 -1.85 -11.54 7.96
N CYS A 13 -1.94 -10.22 7.91
CA CYS A 13 -1.16 -9.29 8.73
C CYS A 13 -1.91 -8.84 9.99
N ASP A 14 -3.12 -9.35 10.20
CA ASP A 14 -3.91 -9.11 11.40
C ASP A 14 -3.58 -10.18 12.43
N GLY A 15 -2.85 -9.79 13.47
CA GLY A 15 -2.51 -10.69 14.56
C GLY A 15 -1.69 -10.00 15.64
N ASP A 16 -2.33 -9.81 16.80
CA ASP A 16 -1.74 -9.62 18.10
C ASP A 16 -0.47 -10.48 18.36
N PRO A 17 0.44 -10.06 19.26
CA PRO A 17 1.75 -10.68 19.38
C PRO A 17 1.68 -12.06 20.04
N VAL A 18 2.10 -13.10 19.32
CA VAL A 18 2.41 -14.42 19.89
C VAL A 18 3.91 -14.48 20.24
N PRO A 19 4.31 -14.84 21.48
CA PRO A 19 5.71 -14.95 21.86
C PRO A 19 6.21 -16.41 21.91
N LEU A 20 7.43 -16.64 21.41
CA LEU A 20 8.59 -17.37 21.99
C LEU A 20 9.50 -17.95 20.88
N SER A 21 10.77 -17.50 20.74
CA SER A 21 12.05 -18.12 21.23
C SER A 21 12.56 -19.27 20.32
N LYS A 22 13.81 -19.42 19.82
CA LYS A 22 15.19 -18.93 20.10
C LYS A 22 16.09 -19.10 18.85
N LYS A 23 17.03 -18.17 18.62
CA LYS A 23 18.51 -18.36 18.55
C LYS A 23 19.19 -17.09 17.98
N ILE A 24 20.34 -16.77 18.58
CA ILE A 24 21.07 -15.50 18.53
C ILE A 24 22.13 -15.57 17.43
N VAL A 25 21.99 -14.71 16.43
CA VAL A 25 23.08 -14.17 15.60
C VAL A 25 22.81 -12.67 15.59
N GLY A 26 23.81 -11.84 15.90
CA GLY A 26 23.70 -10.41 16.21
C GLY A 26 22.60 -9.70 15.42
N ARG A 27 21.39 -9.64 15.99
CA ARG A 27 20.25 -9.01 15.33
C ARG A 27 20.41 -7.52 15.53
N ARG A 28 20.45 -6.77 14.44
CA ARG A 28 20.11 -5.34 14.49
C ARG A 28 18.80 -5.21 15.28
N PRO A 29 18.68 -4.23 16.19
CA PRO A 29 17.47 -4.02 16.97
C PRO A 29 16.26 -4.11 16.05
N ARG A 30 15.23 -4.85 16.46
CA ARG A 30 13.98 -4.95 15.69
C ARG A 30 13.47 -3.51 15.52
N GLY A 31 13.33 -3.06 14.27
CA GLY A 31 12.85 -1.70 13.99
C GLY A 31 11.49 -1.48 14.67
N LYS A 32 11.19 -0.23 15.05
CA LYS A 32 9.90 0.12 15.68
C LYS A 32 8.72 -0.32 14.81
N ASN A 33 7.52 -0.49 15.37
CA ASN A 33 6.33 -0.71 14.53
C ASN A 33 6.13 0.46 13.55
N PHE A 34 5.69 0.17 12.33
CA PHE A 34 5.28 1.21 11.38
C PHE A 34 4.04 1.93 11.92
N LYS A 35 4.05 3.25 11.84
CA LYS A 35 2.91 4.11 12.18
C LYS A 35 2.27 4.65 10.89
N ALA A 36 1.06 5.19 10.99
CA ALA A 36 0.39 5.82 9.84
C ALA A 36 1.25 6.89 9.15
N LYS A 37 2.02 7.69 9.92
CA LYS A 37 2.97 8.67 9.36
C LYS A 37 4.10 8.00 8.55
N ASP A 38 4.55 6.83 8.99
CA ASP A 38 5.59 6.07 8.27
C ASP A 38 5.02 5.51 6.96
N ASP A 39 3.76 5.08 6.95
CA ASP A 39 3.10 4.58 5.72
C ASP A 39 2.95 5.69 4.67
N VAL A 40 2.52 6.88 5.08
CA VAL A 40 2.45 8.04 4.18
C VAL A 40 3.84 8.39 3.63
N ARG A 41 4.87 8.39 4.49
CA ARG A 41 6.26 8.64 4.08
C ARG A 41 6.74 7.56 3.10
N LEU A 42 6.37 6.30 3.33
CA LEU A 42 6.68 5.18 2.43
C LEU A 42 6.00 5.37 1.08
N CYS A 43 4.72 5.76 1.03
CA CYS A 43 4.03 6.09 -0.21
C CYS A 43 4.74 7.19 -0.99
N GLN A 44 5.08 8.29 -0.34
CA GLN A 44 5.79 9.40 -0.98
C GLN A 44 7.17 8.99 -1.50
N SER A 45 7.90 8.17 -0.74
CA SER A 45 9.22 7.66 -1.12
C SER A 45 9.13 6.69 -2.30
N TRP A 46 8.10 5.85 -2.31
CA TRP A 46 7.80 4.96 -3.43
C TRP A 46 7.46 5.76 -4.70
N ILE A 47 6.58 6.76 -4.60
CA ILE A 47 6.21 7.64 -5.73
C ILE A 47 7.47 8.28 -6.31
N PHE A 48 8.29 8.91 -5.46
CA PHE A 48 9.54 9.55 -5.84
C PHE A 48 10.46 8.59 -6.63
N ALA A 49 10.70 7.39 -6.11
CA ALA A 49 11.53 6.40 -6.80
C ALA A 49 10.88 5.86 -8.09
N SER A 50 9.54 5.83 -8.14
CA SER A 50 8.79 5.26 -9.27
C SER A 50 8.68 6.21 -10.47
N GLU A 51 8.80 7.51 -10.23
CA GLU A 51 8.68 8.58 -11.23
C GLU A 51 10.04 9.14 -11.66
N ASP A 52 11.15 8.67 -11.08
CA ASP A 52 12.50 9.05 -11.48
C ASP A 52 12.79 8.64 -12.94
N PRO A 53 12.99 9.60 -13.88
CA PRO A 53 13.22 9.31 -15.29
C PRO A 53 14.57 8.64 -15.56
N ILE A 54 15.53 8.72 -14.61
CA ILE A 54 16.81 8.03 -14.69
C ILE A 54 16.62 6.52 -14.42
N ALA A 55 15.48 6.14 -13.85
CA ALA A 55 15.06 4.75 -13.71
C ALA A 55 14.55 4.18 -15.04
N GLY A 56 15.47 3.72 -15.90
CA GLY A 56 15.11 2.90 -17.06
C GLY A 56 14.30 1.66 -16.68
N SER A 57 13.61 1.06 -17.65
CA SER A 57 12.69 -0.08 -17.48
C SER A 57 13.34 -1.38 -16.96
N ASP A 58 14.68 -1.45 -16.89
CA ASP A 58 15.49 -2.62 -16.53
C ASP A 58 16.20 -2.53 -15.16
N GLN A 59 15.79 -1.65 -14.26
CA GLN A 59 16.41 -1.59 -12.93
C GLN A 59 16.12 -2.82 -12.08
N LYS A 60 17.15 -3.50 -11.56
CA LYS A 60 16.93 -4.58 -10.57
C LYS A 60 16.06 -4.09 -9.41
N GLN A 61 15.14 -4.94 -8.94
CA GLN A 61 14.23 -4.66 -7.83
C GLN A 61 14.94 -4.08 -6.61
N GLU A 62 16.15 -4.58 -6.31
CA GLU A 62 17.01 -4.06 -5.26
C GLU A 62 17.32 -2.57 -5.46
N THR A 63 17.78 -2.15 -6.64
CA THR A 63 18.08 -0.75 -6.98
C THR A 63 16.89 0.18 -6.75
N PHE A 64 15.68 -0.28 -7.13
CA PHE A 64 14.46 0.49 -6.90
C PHE A 64 14.22 0.68 -5.40
N TRP A 65 14.28 -0.39 -4.62
CA TRP A 65 14.04 -0.33 -3.19
C TRP A 65 15.14 0.40 -2.42
N THR A 66 16.39 0.39 -2.90
CA THR A 66 17.47 1.24 -2.37
C THR A 66 17.14 2.71 -2.51
N ARG A 67 16.57 3.16 -3.63
CA ARG A 67 16.15 4.56 -3.80
C ARG A 67 14.99 4.94 -2.90
N VAL A 68 14.04 4.00 -2.72
CA VAL A 68 12.96 4.17 -1.74
C VAL A 68 13.56 4.30 -0.33
N GLU A 69 14.54 3.47 0.02
CA GLU A 69 15.26 3.54 1.31
C GLU A 69 15.99 4.88 1.49
N GLU A 70 16.72 5.36 0.49
CA GLU A 70 17.42 6.65 0.52
C GLU A 70 16.45 7.80 0.75
N LYS A 71 15.35 7.83 -0.01
CA LYS A 71 14.32 8.86 0.15
C LYS A 71 13.62 8.75 1.50
N PHE A 72 13.28 7.53 1.92
CA PHE A 72 12.59 7.28 3.18
C PHE A 72 13.48 7.63 4.37
N ASN A 73 14.77 7.38 4.35
CA ASN A 73 15.67 7.68 5.46
C ASN A 73 16.37 9.03 5.32
N SER A 74 15.91 9.91 4.43
CA SER A 74 16.47 11.26 4.30
C SER A 74 16.47 11.98 5.65
N GLY A 75 17.66 12.38 6.11
CA GLY A 75 17.88 13.02 7.41
C GLY A 75 17.90 12.07 8.62
N VAL A 76 17.94 10.74 8.41
CA VAL A 76 18.00 9.72 9.47
C VAL A 76 19.34 8.99 9.39
N GLU A 77 20.09 8.97 10.49
CA GLU A 77 21.35 8.22 10.57
C GLU A 77 21.12 6.71 10.47
N SER A 78 22.05 5.99 9.83
CA SER A 78 21.94 4.53 9.62
C SER A 78 21.96 3.69 10.89
N THR A 79 22.44 4.27 11.99
CA THR A 79 22.47 3.68 13.34
C THR A 79 21.24 4.07 14.17
N ALA A 80 20.42 5.01 13.72
CA ALA A 80 19.26 5.49 14.46
C ALA A 80 18.16 4.40 14.53
N PRO A 81 17.41 4.30 15.65
CA PRO A 81 16.32 3.33 15.79
C PRO A 81 15.18 3.49 14.78
N ASP A 82 15.07 4.67 14.15
CA ASP A 82 14.04 5.00 13.17
C ASP A 82 14.46 4.66 11.73
N PHE A 83 15.72 4.27 11.51
CA PHE A 83 16.21 3.85 10.20
C PHE A 83 15.54 2.56 9.73
N ARG A 84 15.16 2.50 8.46
CA ARG A 84 14.49 1.35 7.83
C ARG A 84 15.27 0.84 6.64
N SER A 85 15.62 -0.44 6.62
CA SER A 85 16.23 -1.04 5.43
C SER A 85 15.22 -1.16 4.28
N TRP A 86 15.71 -1.17 3.03
CA TRP A 86 14.89 -1.39 1.85
C TRP A 86 14.00 -2.64 1.95
N SER A 87 14.51 -3.72 2.55
CA SER A 87 13.77 -4.99 2.73
C SER A 87 12.61 -4.85 3.70
N SER A 88 12.78 -4.06 4.78
CA SER A 88 11.69 -3.75 5.72
C SER A 88 10.63 -2.87 5.06
N LEU A 89 11.05 -1.90 4.24
CA LEU A 89 10.14 -1.01 3.52
C LEU A 89 9.34 -1.77 2.46
N GLN A 90 9.99 -2.67 1.73
CA GLN A 90 9.32 -3.53 0.76
C GLN A 90 8.26 -4.41 1.41
N SER A 91 8.59 -5.06 2.53
CA SER A 91 7.62 -5.90 3.24
C SER A 91 6.41 -5.09 3.70
N ARG A 92 6.62 -3.89 4.26
CA ARG A 92 5.53 -3.01 4.66
C ARG A 92 4.70 -2.55 3.46
N TRP A 93 5.36 -2.22 2.36
CA TRP A 93 4.70 -1.81 1.12
C TRP A 93 3.77 -2.88 0.59
N SER A 94 4.19 -4.15 0.56
CA SER A 94 3.32 -5.24 0.07
C SER A 94 2.00 -5.31 0.85
N CYS A 95 2.05 -5.16 2.18
CA CYS A 95 0.85 -5.10 3.01
C CYS A 95 0.01 -3.86 2.69
N LEU A 96 0.63 -2.68 2.65
CA LEU A 96 -0.06 -1.42 2.38
C LEU A 96 -0.71 -1.40 0.99
N GLN A 97 0.02 -1.86 -0.03
CA GLN A 97 -0.46 -1.98 -1.40
C GLN A 97 -1.68 -2.89 -1.48
N ALA A 98 -1.68 -4.04 -0.79
CA ALA A 98 -2.81 -4.96 -0.79
C ALA A 98 -4.07 -4.30 -0.19
N THR A 99 -3.93 -3.63 0.95
CA THR A 99 -5.03 -2.92 1.62
C THR A 99 -5.54 -1.76 0.76
N VAL A 100 -4.65 -0.89 0.25
CA VAL A 100 -5.04 0.26 -0.56
C VAL A 100 -5.66 -0.17 -1.90
N SER A 101 -5.17 -1.26 -2.52
CA SER A 101 -5.75 -1.76 -3.78
C SER A 101 -7.19 -2.25 -3.63
N LYS A 102 -7.52 -2.88 -2.48
CA LYS A 102 -8.92 -3.25 -2.17
C LYS A 102 -9.81 -2.01 -2.07
N PHE A 103 -9.33 -0.98 -1.37
CA PHE A 103 -10.05 0.30 -1.26
C PHE A 103 -10.24 0.96 -2.62
N CYS A 104 -9.22 0.97 -3.49
CA CYS A 104 -9.34 1.45 -4.86
C CYS A 104 -10.41 0.68 -5.66
N GLY A 105 -10.55 -0.63 -5.43
CA GLY A 105 -11.61 -1.42 -6.06
C GLY A 105 -13.02 -0.95 -5.66
N ILE A 106 -13.25 -0.72 -4.37
CA ILE A 106 -14.53 -0.16 -3.89
C ILE A 106 -14.75 1.24 -4.46
N TRP A 107 -13.73 2.10 -4.37
CA TRP A 107 -13.79 3.46 -4.89
C TRP A 107 -14.17 3.49 -6.37
N GLN A 108 -13.55 2.64 -7.20
CA GLN A 108 -13.88 2.56 -8.62
C GLN A 108 -15.30 2.01 -8.88
N CYS A 109 -15.76 1.04 -8.09
CA CYS A 109 -17.15 0.58 -8.18
C CYS A 109 -18.14 1.73 -7.91
N LEU A 110 -17.95 2.48 -6.82
CA LEU A 110 -18.80 3.62 -6.48
C LEU A 110 -18.75 4.72 -7.54
N GLN A 111 -17.56 5.02 -8.08
CA GLN A 111 -17.41 6.03 -9.14
C GLN A 111 -18.11 5.64 -10.45
N ASN A 112 -18.38 4.35 -10.68
CA ASN A 112 -19.13 3.87 -11.84
C ASN A 112 -20.64 3.85 -11.62
N GLU A 113 -21.11 4.07 -10.38
CA GLU A 113 -22.53 4.17 -10.05
C GLU A 113 -23.00 5.63 -10.19
N GLU A 114 -24.16 5.82 -10.83
CA GLU A 114 -24.76 7.14 -10.98
C GLU A 114 -25.43 7.56 -9.67
N HIS A 115 -24.79 8.46 -8.93
CA HIS A 115 -25.34 9.05 -7.71
C HIS A 115 -25.57 10.55 -7.90
N SER A 116 -26.79 10.91 -8.32
CA SER A 116 -27.18 12.30 -8.48
C SER A 116 -27.08 13.06 -7.15
N GLY A 117 -26.25 14.10 -7.12
CA GLY A 117 -26.10 15.01 -5.97
C GLY A 117 -25.06 14.61 -4.93
N TRP A 118 -24.27 13.54 -5.15
CA TRP A 118 -23.18 13.18 -4.24
C TRP A 118 -21.97 14.09 -4.42
N SER A 119 -21.41 14.54 -3.29
CA SER A 119 -20.11 15.21 -3.24
C SER A 119 -18.96 14.18 -3.23
N PRO A 120 -17.73 14.56 -3.61
CA PRO A 120 -16.56 13.69 -3.45
C PRO A 120 -16.39 13.14 -2.02
N GLU A 121 -16.78 13.92 -1.02
CA GLU A 121 -16.78 13.54 0.38
C GLU A 121 -17.83 12.45 0.69
N ASP A 122 -18.99 12.48 0.03
CA ASP A 122 -20.01 11.43 0.16
C ASP A 122 -19.51 10.11 -0.42
N TYR A 123 -18.91 10.14 -1.60
CA TYR A 123 -18.25 8.97 -2.20
C TYR A 123 -17.17 8.39 -1.28
N GLN A 124 -16.38 9.26 -0.63
CA GLN A 124 -15.32 8.82 0.29
C GLN A 124 -15.88 8.21 1.58
N ARG A 125 -16.91 8.81 2.16
CA ARG A 125 -17.59 8.26 3.33
C ARG A 125 -18.20 6.88 3.02
N GLU A 126 -18.86 6.75 1.88
CA GLU A 126 -19.43 5.47 1.45
C GLU A 126 -18.36 4.41 1.18
N ALA A 127 -17.27 4.79 0.49
CA ALA A 127 -16.17 3.88 0.22
C ALA A 127 -15.53 3.34 1.51
N LEU A 128 -15.40 4.19 2.53
CA LEU A 128 -14.91 3.79 3.85
C LEU A 128 -15.88 2.81 4.53
N SER A 129 -17.18 3.11 4.53
CA SER A 129 -18.21 2.23 5.10
C SER A 129 -18.19 0.85 4.45
N LEU A 130 -18.24 0.78 3.11
CA LEU A 130 -18.22 -0.47 2.38
C LEU A 130 -16.93 -1.27 2.61
N PHE A 131 -15.80 -0.59 2.82
CA PHE A 131 -14.53 -1.25 3.09
C PHE A 131 -14.52 -1.94 4.46
N GLU A 132 -15.04 -1.26 5.49
CA GLU A 132 -15.19 -1.80 6.84
C GLU A 132 -16.10 -3.03 6.87
N ASP A 133 -17.24 -2.94 6.17
CA ASP A 133 -18.23 -4.01 6.05
C ASP A 133 -17.68 -5.23 5.29
N THR A 134 -16.89 -5.00 4.23
CA THR A 134 -16.51 -6.08 3.29
C THR A 134 -15.25 -6.85 3.71
N PHE A 135 -14.25 -6.18 4.32
CA PHE A 135 -12.89 -6.75 4.36
C PHE A 135 -12.30 -6.98 5.75
N TYR A 136 -12.85 -6.35 6.79
CA TYR A 136 -12.12 -6.21 8.05
C TYR A 136 -12.95 -6.45 9.31
N ASN A 137 -14.10 -7.14 9.22
CA ASN A 137 -14.99 -7.39 10.37
C ASN A 137 -15.31 -6.09 11.14
N ASN A 138 -15.59 -4.99 10.44
CA ASN A 138 -15.80 -3.64 11.00
C ASN A 138 -14.56 -2.98 11.63
N VAL A 139 -13.33 -3.35 11.23
CA VAL A 139 -12.12 -2.59 11.59
C VAL A 139 -11.88 -1.45 10.59
N SER A 140 -11.71 -0.23 11.11
CA SER A 140 -11.58 0.97 10.30
C SER A 140 -10.38 1.01 9.37
N PHE A 141 -10.59 1.57 8.17
CA PHE A 141 -9.54 1.82 7.21
C PHE A 141 -8.58 2.90 7.71
N THR A 142 -7.44 2.48 8.28
CA THR A 142 -6.41 3.39 8.83
C THR A 142 -5.44 3.95 7.78
N SER A 143 -5.60 3.56 6.52
CA SER A 143 -4.67 3.90 5.41
C SER A 143 -5.22 4.96 4.45
N LEU A 144 -6.20 5.76 4.88
CA LEU A 144 -6.80 6.81 4.05
C LEU A 144 -5.77 7.83 3.52
N SER A 145 -4.94 8.38 4.40
CA SER A 145 -3.90 9.32 3.97
C SER A 145 -2.86 8.69 3.03
N SER A 146 -2.62 7.37 3.16
CA SER A 146 -1.74 6.63 2.24
C SER A 146 -2.39 6.49 0.86
N TRP A 147 -3.69 6.22 0.79
CA TRP A 147 -4.45 6.21 -0.47
C TRP A 147 -4.49 7.60 -1.12
N GLU A 148 -4.77 8.65 -0.36
CA GLU A 148 -4.78 10.04 -0.84
C GLU A 148 -3.42 10.48 -1.41
N ALA A 149 -2.32 10.02 -0.81
CA ALA A 149 -0.99 10.26 -1.33
C ALA A 149 -0.76 9.53 -2.67
N LEU A 150 -1.17 8.26 -2.74
CA LEU A 150 -0.94 7.40 -3.91
C LEU A 150 -1.81 7.76 -5.11
N ARG A 151 -3.07 8.15 -4.92
CA ARG A 151 -4.00 8.48 -6.01
C ARG A 151 -3.55 9.67 -6.88
N LYS A 152 -2.55 10.43 -6.44
CA LYS A 152 -1.95 11.55 -7.17
C LYS A 152 -0.87 11.10 -8.17
N SER A 153 -0.34 9.88 -8.03
CA SER A 153 0.68 9.36 -8.94
C SER A 153 0.05 8.72 -10.18
N PRO A 154 0.36 9.19 -11.40
CA PRO A 154 -0.17 8.59 -12.65
C PRO A 154 0.16 7.10 -12.78
N LYS A 155 1.32 6.70 -12.26
CA LYS A 155 1.79 5.30 -12.28
C LYS A 155 0.94 4.42 -11.36
N TRP A 156 0.56 4.93 -10.19
CA TRP A 156 -0.35 4.25 -9.28
C TRP A 156 -1.76 4.15 -9.86
N THR A 157 -2.30 5.25 -10.39
CA THR A 157 -3.65 5.26 -10.98
C THR A 157 -3.76 4.26 -12.13
N THR A 158 -2.79 4.24 -13.05
CA THR A 158 -2.73 3.25 -14.14
C THR A 158 -2.77 1.81 -13.61
N TYR A 159 -2.03 1.52 -12.54
CA TYR A 159 -2.02 0.19 -11.92
C TYR A 159 -3.37 -0.17 -11.31
N THR A 160 -3.99 0.75 -10.58
CA THR A 160 -5.28 0.49 -9.94
C THR A 160 -6.41 0.36 -10.96
N ASP A 161 -6.35 1.07 -12.08
CA ASP A 161 -7.35 0.95 -13.17
C ASP A 161 -7.28 -0.43 -13.84
N LEU A 162 -6.06 -0.96 -14.02
CA LEU A 162 -5.86 -2.33 -14.52
C LEU A 162 -6.39 -3.39 -13.55
N ILE A 163 -6.30 -3.13 -12.25
CA ILE A 163 -6.83 -4.02 -11.21
C ILE A 163 -8.36 -3.95 -11.13
N GLY A 164 -8.93 -2.75 -11.21
CA GLY A 164 -10.38 -2.57 -11.16
C GLY A 164 -11.12 -3.25 -12.30
N LYS A 165 -10.57 -3.19 -13.52
CA LYS A 165 -11.08 -3.95 -14.68
C LYS A 165 -11.18 -5.46 -14.40
N LYS A 166 -10.20 -6.05 -13.71
CA LYS A 166 -10.23 -7.47 -13.30
C LYS A 166 -11.22 -7.80 -12.19
N LEU A 167 -11.69 -6.81 -11.43
CA LEU A 167 -12.69 -6.98 -10.38
C LEU A 167 -14.11 -6.79 -10.92
N SER A 168 -14.34 -5.85 -11.85
CA SER A 168 -15.62 -5.70 -12.55
C SER A 168 -15.98 -6.95 -13.36
N ASP A 169 -15.00 -7.57 -14.02
CA ASP A 169 -15.22 -8.80 -14.81
C ASP A 169 -15.67 -9.99 -13.94
N ARG A 170 -15.34 -9.99 -12.63
CA ARG A 170 -15.75 -11.02 -11.68
C ARG A 170 -17.15 -10.80 -11.09
N LYS A 171 -17.68 -9.58 -11.14
CA LYS A 171 -19.03 -9.27 -10.63
C LYS A 171 -20.13 -9.54 -11.67
N CYS A 172 -19.78 -9.66 -12.97
CA CYS A 172 -20.71 -10.07 -14.03
C CYS A 172 -21.02 -11.59 -14.06
N ALA A 173 -20.38 -12.41 -13.22
CA ALA A 173 -20.62 -13.86 -13.16
C ALA A 173 -21.57 -14.29 -12.01
N GLY A 174 -22.16 -13.33 -11.28
CA GLY A 174 -22.95 -13.59 -10.07
C GLY A 174 -24.23 -12.77 -10.02
N SER A 175 -24.95 -12.68 -11.13
CA SER A 175 -26.36 -12.27 -11.18
C SER A 175 -27.01 -12.98 -12.36
N GLY A 176 -27.46 -14.20 -12.08
CA GLY A 176 -28.20 -15.09 -12.97
C GLY A 176 -28.91 -16.13 -12.14
#